data_AF-A0A354QQP6-F1
#
_entry.id   AF-A0A354QQP6-F1
#
_cell.length_a   1.000
_cell.length_b   1.000
_cell.length_c   1.000
_cell.angle_alpha   90.00
_cell.angle_beta   90.00
_cell.angle_gamma   90.00
#
_symmetry.space_group_name_H-M   'P 1'
#
loop_
_entity.id
_entity.type
_entity.pdbx_description
1 polymer ?
#
loop_
_entity_poly.entity_id
_entity_poly.type
_entity_poly.pdbx_seq_one_letter_code
_entity_poly.pdbx_strand_id
1 'polypeptide(L)'
;MLTKYISIMDVKNHVGEEVTIGAWVANKSGKGKIAFLQLRDGTAFFQAVAFKPNFLEKFGEEEGLNKFNIIKHLNQETAVLVKGIVKEDERSKFGYELDVTDIEIVGESNDYPITPKEHGTDFLMDHRHLWLRSRKQMAIMQIRNAIIYASYEFFDRNGFIKFDSPILSGNAAEDSTELFETDYFGTPAFLSQSGQLYLEAGAMALGRVFDFGPVFRAEKSKTRRHLTEFWMMDAEYPFVTHDESLDLQEAYVKALIQGVLDRAPHALEVLERDTDLLKKYVTEPFKRISYDEVIDLLQEHENDEEAEYEHIERGDDFGSPHETWISNYFGV
;
A
#
# COMPACT_ATOMS: atom_id res chain seq x y z
N MET A 1 13.39 17.66 -29.66
CA MET A 1 13.10 16.26 -29.27
C MET A 1 12.93 16.27 -27.78
N LEU A 2 11.78 15.83 -27.24
CA LEU A 2 11.65 15.60 -25.80
C LEU A 2 12.68 14.53 -25.43
N THR A 3 13.62 14.86 -24.55
CA THR A 3 14.52 13.86 -23.96
C THR A 3 13.65 12.81 -23.29
N LYS A 4 13.60 11.59 -23.86
CA LYS A 4 12.73 10.54 -23.37
C LYS A 4 13.40 9.88 -22.18
N TYR A 5 13.02 10.29 -20.97
CA TYR A 5 13.38 9.57 -19.75
C TYR A 5 12.61 8.26 -19.69
N ILE A 6 13.22 7.20 -19.16
CA ILE A 6 12.53 5.95 -18.87
C ILE A 6 12.29 5.83 -17.37
N SER A 7 11.27 5.04 -17.00
CA SER A 7 11.06 4.64 -15.61
C SER A 7 11.99 3.48 -15.24
N ILE A 8 12.36 3.41 -13.96
CA ILE A 8 13.10 2.29 -13.38
C ILE A 8 12.37 0.96 -13.65
N MET A 9 11.04 0.92 -13.58
CA MET A 9 10.29 -0.33 -13.80
C MET A 9 10.44 -0.87 -15.23
N ASP A 10 10.81 -0.02 -16.18
CA ASP A 10 10.92 -0.37 -17.60
C ASP A 10 12.35 -0.74 -18.02
N VAL A 11 13.36 -0.69 -17.13
CA VAL A 11 14.78 -0.93 -17.49
C VAL A 11 15.02 -2.32 -18.09
N LYS A 12 14.20 -3.32 -17.72
CA LYS A 12 14.24 -4.67 -18.30
C LYS A 12 14.07 -4.68 -19.82
N ASN A 13 13.45 -3.66 -20.39
CA ASN A 13 13.24 -3.52 -21.83
C ASN A 13 14.40 -2.81 -22.55
N HIS A 14 15.45 -2.41 -21.81
CA HIS A 14 16.53 -1.54 -22.30
C HIS A 14 17.93 -2.11 -21.98
N VAL A 15 18.06 -3.42 -21.77
CA VAL A 15 19.34 -4.06 -21.46
C VAL A 15 20.37 -3.78 -22.56
N GLY A 16 21.55 -3.29 -22.18
CA GLY A 16 22.63 -2.89 -23.08
C GLY A 16 22.46 -1.52 -23.72
N GLU A 17 21.33 -0.85 -23.55
CA GLU A 17 21.09 0.50 -24.07
C GLU A 17 21.55 1.57 -23.07
N GLU A 18 22.00 2.72 -23.60
CA GLU A 18 22.25 3.91 -22.78
C GLU A 18 20.94 4.69 -22.60
N VAL A 19 20.49 4.80 -21.35
CA VAL A 19 19.21 5.41 -20.97
C VAL A 19 19.43 6.58 -20.03
N THR A 20 18.44 7.45 -19.91
CA THR A 20 18.39 8.50 -18.88
C THR A 20 17.18 8.28 -17.97
N ILE A 21 17.43 8.29 -16.65
CA ILE A 21 16.41 8.12 -15.61
C ILE A 21 16.38 9.37 -14.74
N GLY A 22 15.19 9.95 -14.57
CA GLY A 22 14.95 10.98 -13.56
C GLY A 22 14.63 10.32 -12.22
N ALA A 23 15.42 10.60 -11.19
CA ALA A 23 15.31 9.93 -9.91
C ALA A 23 15.75 10.81 -8.73
N TRP A 24 15.49 10.31 -7.52
CA TRP A 24 16.03 10.81 -6.27
C TRP A 24 17.06 9.83 -5.71
N VAL A 25 18.14 10.35 -5.14
CA VAL A 25 19.15 9.54 -4.44
C VAL A 25 18.59 9.08 -3.10
N ALA A 26 18.13 7.83 -3.00
CA ALA A 26 17.61 7.28 -1.76
C ALA A 26 18.73 6.92 -0.76
N ASN A 27 19.86 6.42 -1.26
CA ASN A 27 21.04 6.14 -0.46
C ASN A 27 22.30 6.16 -1.33
N LYS A 28 23.47 6.27 -0.71
CA LYS A 28 24.77 6.15 -1.38
C LYS A 28 25.74 5.33 -0.55
N SER A 29 26.63 4.63 -1.23
CA SER A 29 27.78 3.97 -0.62
C SER A 29 28.94 3.92 -1.63
N GLY A 30 30.09 3.39 -1.23
CA GLY A 30 31.22 3.19 -2.13
C GLY A 30 32.56 3.51 -1.51
N LYS A 31 33.62 2.98 -2.13
CA LYS A 31 35.01 3.14 -1.68
C LYS A 31 35.94 3.19 -2.88
N GLY A 32 37.00 3.99 -2.76
CA GLY A 32 38.03 4.10 -3.79
C GLY A 32 37.45 4.59 -5.12
N LYS A 33 37.49 3.73 -6.14
CA LYS A 33 37.12 4.02 -7.53
C LYS A 33 35.66 3.68 -7.87
N ILE A 34 34.87 3.16 -6.93
CA ILE A 34 33.47 2.77 -7.17
C ILE A 34 32.57 3.54 -6.21
N ALA A 35 31.45 4.04 -6.74
CA ALA A 35 30.33 4.59 -5.97
C ALA A 35 29.04 3.89 -6.38
N PHE A 36 28.22 3.54 -5.38
CA PHE A 36 26.90 2.97 -5.57
C PHE A 36 25.85 4.00 -5.16
N LEU A 37 24.90 4.26 -6.04
CA LEU A 37 23.71 5.04 -5.76
C LEU A 37 22.51 4.10 -5.72
N GLN A 38 21.71 4.20 -4.67
CA GLN A 38 20.36 3.66 -4.67
C GLN A 38 19.43 4.77 -5.11
N LEU A 39 18.80 4.59 -6.27
CA LEU A 39 17.91 5.54 -6.90
C LEU A 39 16.46 5.14 -6.65
N ARG A 40 15.57 6.14 -6.58
CA ARG A 40 14.12 5.98 -6.53
C ARG A 40 13.50 6.92 -7.56
N ASP A 41 12.62 6.45 -8.43
CA ASP A 41 11.84 7.30 -9.36
C ASP A 41 10.35 7.35 -9.01
N GLY A 42 9.92 6.59 -8.00
CA GLY A 42 8.52 6.43 -7.58
C GLY A 42 7.88 5.12 -8.06
N THR A 43 8.52 4.39 -8.98
CA THR A 43 8.06 3.08 -9.46
C THR A 43 8.80 1.93 -8.80
N ALA A 44 10.10 2.11 -8.52
CA ALA A 44 10.94 1.13 -7.82
C ALA A 44 12.20 1.79 -7.23
N PHE A 45 12.99 0.96 -6.53
CA PHE A 45 14.35 1.30 -6.09
C PHE A 45 15.36 0.55 -6.96
N PHE A 46 16.44 1.22 -7.35
CA PHE A 46 17.36 0.70 -8.36
C PHE A 46 18.80 1.06 -8.06
N GLN A 47 19.71 0.12 -8.31
CA GLN A 47 21.13 0.34 -8.14
C GLN A 47 21.73 0.97 -9.38
N ALA A 48 22.50 2.05 -9.17
CA ALA A 48 23.36 2.63 -10.19
C ALA A 48 24.82 2.63 -9.70
N VAL A 49 25.73 2.19 -10.56
CA VAL A 49 27.15 2.00 -10.27
C VAL A 49 27.96 3.00 -11.07
N ALA A 50 28.67 3.88 -10.38
CA ALA A 50 29.63 4.79 -10.99
C ALA A 50 31.05 4.26 -10.79
N PHE A 51 31.77 4.04 -11.89
CA PHE A 51 33.17 3.60 -11.87
C PHE A 51 34.10 4.70 -12.37
N LYS A 52 34.97 5.22 -11.49
CA LYS A 52 35.82 6.39 -11.74
C LYS A 52 36.55 6.36 -13.09
N PRO A 53 37.23 5.27 -13.51
CA PRO A 53 37.89 5.22 -14.81
C PRO A 53 36.98 5.55 -16.00
N ASN A 54 35.72 5.12 -16.01
CA ASN A 54 34.79 5.42 -17.09
C ASN A 54 34.53 6.93 -17.22
N PHE A 55 34.48 7.65 -16.10
CA PHE A 55 34.34 9.11 -16.11
C PHE A 55 35.61 9.82 -16.58
N LEU A 56 36.78 9.33 -16.17
CA LEU A 56 38.06 9.90 -16.62
C LEU A 56 38.28 9.68 -18.12
N GLU A 57 37.88 8.51 -18.64
CA GLU A 57 37.95 8.20 -20.07
C GLU A 57 36.99 9.06 -20.88
N LYS A 58 35.76 9.25 -20.40
CA LYS A 58 34.71 9.98 -21.13
C LYS A 58 34.86 11.50 -21.09
N PHE A 59 35.24 12.07 -19.94
CA PHE A 59 35.28 13.52 -19.72
C PHE A 59 36.70 14.08 -19.53
N GLY A 60 37.73 13.23 -19.57
CA GLY A 60 39.10 13.63 -19.22
C GLY A 60 39.36 13.67 -17.71
N GLU A 61 40.62 13.92 -17.34
CA GLU A 61 41.07 13.75 -15.96
C GLU A 61 40.41 14.73 -14.98
N GLU A 62 40.34 16.02 -15.32
CA GLU A 62 39.80 17.06 -14.45
C GLU A 62 38.27 16.98 -14.31
N GLU A 63 37.53 17.04 -15.42
CA GLU A 63 36.06 17.01 -15.40
C GLU A 63 35.53 15.65 -14.94
N GLY A 64 36.14 14.54 -15.38
CA GLY A 64 35.77 13.19 -14.96
C GLY A 64 35.96 12.98 -13.46
N LEU A 65 37.06 13.51 -12.89
CA LEU A 65 37.28 13.50 -11.44
C LEU A 65 36.23 14.34 -10.71
N ASN A 66 35.89 15.52 -11.22
CA ASN A 66 34.88 16.38 -10.63
C ASN A 66 33.49 15.70 -10.60
N LYS A 67 33.01 15.17 -11.74
CA LYS A 67 31.74 14.44 -11.83
C LYS A 67 31.69 13.23 -10.89
N PHE A 68 32.77 12.43 -10.84
CA PHE A 68 32.83 11.30 -9.91
C PHE A 68 32.83 11.74 -8.44
N ASN A 69 33.50 12.84 -8.11
CA ASN A 69 33.48 13.40 -6.76
C ASN A 69 32.09 13.91 -6.38
N ILE A 70 31.36 14.55 -7.29
CA ILE A 70 29.97 14.96 -7.07
C ILE A 70 29.12 13.76 -6.66
N ILE A 71 29.17 12.66 -7.44
CA ILE A 71 28.44 11.42 -7.16
C ILE A 71 28.69 10.92 -5.73
N LYS A 72 29.96 10.94 -5.28
CA LYS A 72 30.33 10.48 -3.94
C LYS A 72 29.79 11.34 -2.80
N HIS A 73 29.43 12.59 -3.05
CA HIS A 73 28.98 13.54 -2.04
C HIS A 73 27.51 13.93 -2.18
N LEU A 74 26.74 13.29 -3.07
CA LEU A 74 25.30 13.55 -3.21
C LEU A 74 24.56 13.34 -1.88
N ASN A 75 23.71 14.27 -1.51
CA ASN A 75 22.86 14.14 -0.33
C ASN A 75 21.67 13.22 -0.61
N GLN A 76 21.17 12.55 0.43
CA GLN A 76 19.91 11.81 0.35
C GLN A 76 18.80 12.74 -0.13
N GLU A 77 17.88 12.23 -0.96
CA GLU A 77 16.79 12.96 -1.62
C GLU A 77 17.22 14.03 -2.63
N THR A 78 18.49 14.07 -3.04
CA THR A 78 18.92 14.92 -4.17
C THR A 78 18.26 14.41 -5.46
N ALA A 79 17.60 15.30 -6.19
CA ALA A 79 16.98 15.00 -7.48
C ALA A 79 18.03 15.06 -8.60
N VAL A 80 18.07 14.02 -9.43
CA VAL A 80 19.11 13.81 -10.44
C VAL A 80 18.52 13.29 -11.75
N LEU A 81 19.17 13.64 -12.87
CA LEU A 81 19.07 12.89 -14.12
C LEU A 81 20.32 12.02 -14.22
N VAL A 82 20.15 10.70 -14.17
CA VAL A 82 21.26 9.74 -14.26
C VAL A 82 21.24 9.11 -15.64
N LYS A 83 22.35 9.23 -16.37
CA LYS A 83 22.56 8.56 -17.65
C LYS A 83 23.45 7.34 -17.44
N GLY A 84 23.12 6.22 -18.06
CA GLY A 84 23.94 5.03 -17.95
C GLY A 84 23.48 3.88 -18.83
N ILE A 85 24.29 2.82 -18.86
CA ILE A 85 24.02 1.60 -19.62
C ILE A 85 23.34 0.59 -18.71
N VAL A 86 22.19 0.06 -19.10
CA VAL A 86 21.50 -0.97 -18.32
C VAL A 86 22.25 -2.30 -18.45
N LYS A 87 22.51 -2.95 -17.32
CA LYS A 87 23.13 -4.27 -17.25
C LYS A 87 22.29 -5.24 -16.44
N GLU A 88 22.35 -6.51 -16.81
CA GLU A 88 21.88 -7.59 -15.96
C GLU A 88 22.81 -7.74 -14.75
N ASP A 89 22.23 -7.90 -13.56
CA ASP A 89 22.96 -8.22 -12.35
C ASP A 89 22.17 -9.28 -11.56
N GLU A 90 22.62 -10.52 -11.64
CA GLU A 90 22.03 -11.66 -10.92
C GLU A 90 22.05 -11.50 -9.40
N ARG A 91 22.89 -10.60 -8.87
CA ARG A 91 22.96 -10.29 -7.43
C ARG A 91 21.91 -9.29 -6.99
N SER A 92 21.36 -8.51 -7.91
CA SER A 92 20.28 -7.57 -7.65
C SER A 92 18.96 -8.32 -7.59
N LYS A 93 18.18 -8.12 -6.52
CA LYS A 93 16.80 -8.63 -6.46
C LYS A 93 15.92 -8.09 -7.60
N PHE A 94 16.29 -6.92 -8.12
CA PHE A 94 15.62 -6.31 -9.26
C PHE A 94 16.06 -6.93 -10.61
N GLY A 95 17.16 -7.69 -10.62
CA GLY A 95 17.73 -8.35 -11.81
C GLY A 95 18.63 -7.47 -12.68
N TYR A 96 18.65 -6.16 -12.42
CA TYR A 96 19.37 -5.20 -13.25
C TYR A 96 20.08 -4.14 -12.39
N GLU A 97 21.06 -3.47 -12.99
CA GLU A 97 21.71 -2.27 -12.49
C GLU A 97 22.03 -1.28 -13.63
N LEU A 98 22.40 -0.05 -13.27
CA LEU A 98 22.80 0.99 -14.22
C LEU A 98 24.29 1.32 -14.10
N ASP A 99 25.07 1.07 -15.15
CA ASP A 99 26.43 1.58 -15.24
C ASP A 99 26.39 3.06 -15.60
N VAL A 100 26.64 3.92 -14.61
CA VAL A 100 26.52 5.37 -14.76
C VAL A 100 27.58 5.91 -15.71
N THR A 101 27.13 6.60 -16.74
CA THR A 101 27.98 7.29 -17.73
C THR A 101 27.91 8.81 -17.61
N ASP A 102 26.86 9.36 -16.99
CA ASP A 102 26.77 10.78 -16.64
C ASP A 102 25.73 11.02 -15.53
N ILE A 103 25.83 12.16 -14.85
CA ILE A 103 24.84 12.60 -13.88
C ILE A 103 24.67 14.12 -13.92
N GLU A 104 23.44 14.57 -13.82
CA GLU A 104 23.05 15.97 -13.67
C GLU A 104 22.23 16.13 -12.39
N ILE A 105 22.54 17.16 -11.58
CA ILE A 105 21.74 17.52 -10.42
C ILE A 105 20.63 18.45 -10.88
N VAL A 106 19.38 18.04 -10.63
CA VAL A 106 18.18 18.84 -10.92
C VAL A 106 17.80 19.69 -9.72
N GLY A 107 17.96 19.15 -8.51
CA GLY A 107 17.61 19.83 -7.27
C GLY A 107 18.37 19.25 -6.10
N GLU A 108 19.07 20.10 -5.36
CA GLU A 108 19.81 19.72 -4.17
C GLU A 108 18.87 19.38 -3.01
N SER A 109 19.35 18.54 -2.10
CA SER A 109 18.67 18.23 -0.84
C SER A 109 19.61 18.51 0.33
N ASN A 110 19.12 19.25 1.31
CA ASN A 110 19.84 19.62 2.53
C ASN A 110 18.94 19.33 3.74
N ASP A 111 19.55 18.91 4.85
CA ASP A 111 18.88 18.72 6.15
C ASP A 111 17.65 17.77 6.12
N TYR A 112 17.70 16.71 5.29
CA TYR A 112 16.62 15.71 5.25
C TYR A 112 16.46 15.00 6.61
N PRO A 113 15.28 15.07 7.27
CA PRO A 113 15.13 14.69 8.66
C PRO A 113 15.16 13.17 8.89
N ILE A 114 14.75 12.37 7.89
CA ILE A 114 14.68 10.91 7.99
C ILE A 114 16.02 10.31 7.53
N THR A 115 17.03 10.44 8.38
CA THR A 115 18.37 9.88 8.12
C THR A 115 18.35 8.33 8.12
N PRO A 116 19.39 7.64 7.59
CA PRO A 116 19.45 6.18 7.52
C PRO A 116 19.47 5.42 8.86
N LYS A 117 19.32 6.11 10.00
CA LYS A 117 19.17 5.49 11.32
C LYS A 117 17.71 5.11 11.53
N GLU A 118 17.45 4.20 12.46
CA GLU A 118 16.08 3.91 12.88
C GLU A 118 15.48 5.12 13.60
N HIS A 119 14.20 5.38 13.32
CA HIS A 119 13.40 6.41 13.95
C HIS A 119 12.12 5.78 14.49
N GLY A 120 11.61 6.30 15.61
CA GLY A 120 10.32 5.86 16.15
C GLY A 120 9.15 6.25 15.24
N THR A 121 8.05 5.50 15.33
CA THR A 121 6.85 5.70 14.51
C THR A 121 6.28 7.11 14.66
N ASP A 122 6.26 7.68 15.86
CA ASP A 122 5.74 9.04 16.10
C ASP A 122 6.49 10.09 15.29
N PHE A 123 7.83 10.06 15.33
CA PHE A 123 8.67 10.96 14.52
C PHE A 123 8.42 10.79 13.02
N LEU A 124 8.24 9.55 12.56
CA LEU A 124 7.96 9.26 11.15
C LEU A 124 6.57 9.74 10.72
N MET A 125 5.59 9.74 11.62
CA MET A 125 4.25 10.27 11.39
C MET A 125 4.24 11.81 11.35
N ASP A 126 5.01 12.49 12.20
CA ASP A 126 5.21 13.95 12.10
C ASP A 126 5.81 14.36 10.74
N HIS A 127 6.60 13.47 10.15
CA HIS A 127 7.20 13.63 8.83
C HIS A 127 6.53 12.76 7.76
N ARG A 128 5.23 12.43 7.91
CA ARG A 128 4.54 11.47 7.02
C ARG A 128 4.71 11.79 5.53
N HIS A 129 4.62 13.08 5.18
CA HIS A 129 4.78 13.58 3.81
C HIS A 129 6.15 13.28 3.18
N LEU A 130 7.20 13.07 3.98
CA LEU A 130 8.52 12.61 3.54
C LEU A 130 8.65 11.09 3.69
N TRP A 131 8.16 10.53 4.79
CA TRP A 131 8.27 9.10 5.07
C TRP A 131 7.58 8.22 4.02
N LEU A 132 6.53 8.73 3.36
CA LEU A 132 5.90 8.11 2.19
C LEU A 132 6.88 7.69 1.09
N ARG A 133 8.03 8.36 0.99
CA ARG A 133 9.08 8.10 -0.01
C ARG A 133 9.93 6.88 0.33
N SER A 134 9.84 6.37 1.55
CA SER A 134 10.59 5.19 2.00
C SER A 134 10.09 3.91 1.35
N ARG A 135 10.98 2.91 1.24
CA ARG A 135 10.74 1.69 0.47
C ARG A 135 9.45 0.94 0.86
N LYS A 136 9.26 0.68 2.16
CA LYS A 136 8.06 -0.02 2.65
C LYS A 136 6.79 0.82 2.49
N GLN A 137 6.86 2.14 2.68
CA GLN A 137 5.69 3.02 2.55
C GLN A 137 5.22 3.13 1.11
N MET A 138 6.15 3.26 0.16
CA MET A 138 5.86 3.23 -1.26
C MET A 138 5.20 1.91 -1.67
N ALA A 139 5.72 0.77 -1.21
CA ALA A 139 5.14 -0.55 -1.48
C ALA A 139 3.71 -0.66 -0.94
N ILE A 140 3.43 -0.18 0.29
CA ILE A 140 2.07 -0.16 0.85
C ILE A 140 1.12 0.66 -0.04
N MET A 141 1.56 1.82 -0.55
CA MET A 141 0.73 2.63 -1.46
C MET A 141 0.47 1.93 -2.80
N GLN A 142 1.46 1.20 -3.34
CA GLN A 142 1.29 0.39 -4.56
C GLN A 142 0.29 -0.76 -4.35
N ILE A 143 0.36 -1.46 -3.21
CA ILE A 143 -0.61 -2.49 -2.83
C ILE A 143 -2.01 -1.88 -2.70
N ARG A 144 -2.15 -0.75 -2.00
CA ARG A 144 -3.43 -0.03 -1.88
C ARG A 144 -4.00 0.34 -3.24
N ASN A 145 -3.17 0.84 -4.15
CA ASN A 145 -3.59 1.13 -5.52
C ASN A 145 -4.06 -0.14 -6.26
N ALA A 146 -3.34 -1.26 -6.13
CA ALA A 146 -3.74 -2.54 -6.73
C ALA A 146 -5.09 -3.05 -6.19
N ILE A 147 -5.32 -2.92 -4.88
CA ILE A 147 -6.62 -3.24 -4.24
C ILE A 147 -7.73 -2.38 -4.86
N ILE A 148 -7.51 -1.06 -4.98
CA ILE A 148 -8.52 -0.15 -5.57
C ILE A 148 -8.84 -0.55 -7.02
N TYR A 149 -7.83 -0.80 -7.86
CA TYR A 149 -8.06 -1.27 -9.23
C TYR A 149 -8.82 -2.59 -9.27
N ALA A 150 -8.46 -3.54 -8.40
CA ALA A 150 -9.13 -4.84 -8.31
C ALA A 150 -10.60 -4.69 -7.87
N SER A 151 -10.90 -3.76 -6.96
CA SER A 151 -12.27 -3.47 -6.54
C SER A 151 -13.13 -3.02 -7.72
N TYR A 152 -12.68 -2.01 -8.47
CA TYR A 152 -13.43 -1.49 -9.61
C TYR A 152 -13.57 -2.54 -10.72
N GLU A 153 -12.52 -3.32 -10.99
CA GLU A 153 -12.58 -4.41 -11.97
C GLU A 153 -13.58 -5.51 -11.55
N PHE A 154 -13.59 -5.89 -10.27
CA PHE A 154 -14.52 -6.89 -9.76
C PHE A 154 -15.97 -6.42 -9.94
N PHE A 155 -16.30 -5.21 -9.50
CA PHE A 155 -17.66 -4.69 -9.57
C PHE A 155 -18.13 -4.49 -11.01
N ASP A 156 -17.28 -3.96 -11.89
CA ASP A 156 -17.58 -3.82 -13.33
C ASP A 156 -17.89 -5.18 -13.97
N ARG A 157 -17.04 -6.18 -13.75
CA ARG A 157 -17.23 -7.54 -14.30
C ARG A 157 -18.46 -8.25 -13.76
N ASN A 158 -18.93 -7.87 -12.58
CA ASN A 158 -20.14 -8.41 -11.96
C ASN A 158 -21.39 -7.53 -12.17
N GLY A 159 -21.32 -6.53 -13.06
CA GLY A 159 -22.47 -5.72 -13.46
C GLY A 159 -22.98 -4.77 -12.38
N PHE A 160 -22.13 -4.38 -11.43
CA PHE A 160 -22.43 -3.36 -10.45
C PHE A 160 -22.24 -1.96 -11.06
N ILE A 161 -23.09 -1.03 -10.66
CA ILE A 161 -23.00 0.38 -11.02
C ILE A 161 -22.40 1.14 -9.84
N LYS A 162 -21.36 1.93 -10.10
CA LYS A 162 -20.81 2.83 -9.08
C LYS A 162 -21.85 3.89 -8.72
N PHE A 163 -22.18 4.00 -7.45
CA PHE A 163 -23.06 5.01 -6.87
C PHE A 163 -22.27 5.81 -5.84
N ASP A 164 -22.29 7.14 -5.92
CA ASP A 164 -21.61 8.01 -4.96
C ASP A 164 -22.58 8.42 -3.84
N SER A 165 -22.44 7.80 -2.68
CA SER A 165 -23.20 8.15 -1.48
C SER A 165 -22.74 9.51 -0.92
N PRO A 166 -23.66 10.32 -0.35
CA PRO A 166 -23.32 11.61 0.23
C PRO A 166 -22.58 11.45 1.56
N ILE A 167 -21.58 12.31 1.78
CA ILE A 167 -20.79 12.32 3.03
C ILE A 167 -21.46 13.12 4.14
N LEU A 168 -22.13 14.23 3.81
CA LEU A 168 -22.91 15.00 4.78
C LEU A 168 -24.32 14.41 4.86
N SER A 169 -24.66 13.89 6.04
CA SER A 169 -25.95 13.25 6.32
C SER A 169 -26.64 13.91 7.50
N GLY A 170 -27.98 13.98 7.44
CA GLY A 170 -28.80 14.35 8.60
C GLY A 170 -29.08 13.18 9.55
N ASN A 171 -28.72 11.95 9.14
CA ASN A 171 -29.01 10.71 9.85
C ASN A 171 -27.72 9.98 10.23
N ALA A 172 -27.77 9.26 11.35
CA ALA A 172 -26.79 8.21 11.70
C ALA A 172 -27.05 6.96 10.85
N ALA A 173 -26.01 6.36 10.28
CA ALA A 173 -26.12 5.08 9.57
C ALA A 173 -25.89 3.89 10.51
N GLU A 174 -24.97 4.04 11.48
CA GLU A 174 -24.67 3.05 12.50
C GLU A 174 -25.17 3.55 13.87
N ASP A 175 -24.28 3.65 14.88
CA ASP A 175 -24.63 4.23 16.18
C ASP A 175 -24.49 5.77 16.16
N SER A 176 -25.51 6.41 16.73
CA SER A 176 -25.60 7.85 16.97
C SER A 176 -24.54 8.40 17.93
N THR A 177 -23.84 7.55 18.68
CA THR A 177 -22.86 7.98 19.70
C THR A 177 -21.50 8.37 19.13
N GLU A 178 -21.17 7.94 17.90
CA GLU A 178 -19.84 8.10 17.28
C GLU A 178 -19.84 8.93 15.99
N LEU A 179 -20.57 10.04 15.98
CA LEU A 179 -20.68 10.91 14.81
C LEU A 179 -19.81 12.17 14.95
N PHE A 180 -19.17 12.57 13.85
CA PHE A 180 -18.62 13.91 13.72
C PHE A 180 -19.72 14.86 13.25
N GLU A 181 -20.17 15.74 14.15
CA GLU A 181 -21.14 16.79 13.86
C GLU A 181 -20.46 18.04 13.26
N THR A 182 -21.14 18.70 12.33
CA THR A 182 -20.74 19.98 11.73
C THR A 182 -21.95 20.90 11.54
N ASP A 183 -21.74 22.21 11.66
CA ASP A 183 -22.77 23.20 11.35
C ASP A 183 -22.93 23.32 9.83
N TYR A 184 -24.11 22.95 9.35
CA TYR A 184 -24.51 23.05 7.95
C TYR A 184 -25.57 24.13 7.81
N PHE A 185 -25.10 25.38 7.69
CA PHE A 185 -25.94 26.57 7.51
C PHE A 185 -26.97 26.78 8.62
N GLY A 186 -26.58 26.56 9.89
CA GLY A 186 -27.47 26.68 11.04
C GLY A 186 -28.31 25.44 11.33
N THR A 187 -28.07 24.34 10.59
CA THR A 187 -28.64 23.01 10.88
C THR A 187 -27.52 22.00 11.08
N PRO A 188 -27.60 21.07 12.05
CA PRO A 188 -26.58 20.07 12.24
C PRO A 188 -26.56 19.08 11.08
N ALA A 189 -25.36 18.74 10.62
CA ALA A 189 -25.10 17.61 9.73
C ALA A 189 -23.96 16.76 10.30
N PHE A 190 -23.90 15.50 9.89
CA PHE A 190 -22.92 14.55 10.37
C PHE A 190 -22.10 14.01 9.20
N LEU A 191 -20.82 13.73 9.44
CA LEU A 191 -19.99 13.00 8.49
C LEU A 191 -20.39 11.51 8.52
N SER A 192 -20.59 10.94 7.33
CA SER A 192 -21.13 9.59 7.19
C SER A 192 -20.19 8.50 7.71
N GLN A 193 -20.76 7.52 8.41
CA GLN A 193 -20.07 6.30 8.87
C GLN A 193 -20.07 5.20 7.79
N SER A 194 -21.05 5.22 6.87
CA SER A 194 -21.22 4.26 5.78
C SER A 194 -22.16 4.81 4.70
N GLY A 195 -22.02 4.36 3.45
CA GLY A 195 -22.94 4.69 2.36
C GLY A 195 -24.20 3.83 2.31
N GLN A 196 -24.30 2.80 3.17
CA GLN A 196 -25.29 1.73 3.12
C GLN A 196 -26.73 2.20 2.85
N LEU A 197 -27.28 3.11 3.67
CA LEU A 197 -28.67 3.55 3.52
C LEU A 197 -28.98 4.19 2.16
N TYR A 198 -27.99 4.87 1.57
CA TYR A 198 -28.14 5.44 0.23
C TYR A 198 -27.95 4.39 -0.86
N LEU A 199 -27.09 3.41 -0.64
CA LEU A 199 -26.94 2.27 -1.54
C LEU A 199 -28.18 1.39 -1.58
N GLU A 200 -28.91 1.21 -0.47
CA GLU A 200 -30.19 0.50 -0.46
C GLU A 200 -31.21 1.18 -1.40
N ALA A 201 -31.29 2.52 -1.34
CA ALA A 201 -32.13 3.30 -2.26
C ALA A 201 -31.60 3.23 -3.72
N GLY A 202 -30.29 3.28 -3.90
CA GLY A 202 -29.63 3.13 -5.20
C GLY A 202 -29.89 1.76 -5.84
N ALA A 203 -29.87 0.70 -5.04
CA ALA A 203 -30.10 -0.67 -5.45
C ALA A 203 -31.52 -0.87 -6.01
N MET A 204 -32.52 -0.22 -5.39
CA MET A 204 -33.89 -0.21 -5.89
C MET A 204 -34.03 0.45 -7.27
N ALA A 205 -33.13 1.37 -7.63
CA ALA A 205 -33.17 2.09 -8.91
C ALA A 205 -32.28 1.47 -10.00
N LEU A 206 -31.11 0.94 -9.61
CA LEU A 206 -30.02 0.59 -10.51
C LEU A 206 -29.66 -0.91 -10.48
N GLY A 207 -30.31 -1.69 -9.61
CA GLY A 207 -29.96 -3.09 -9.41
C GLY A 207 -28.76 -3.22 -8.49
N ARG A 208 -27.63 -3.71 -9.01
CA ARG A 208 -26.40 -3.91 -8.21
C ARG A 208 -25.63 -2.61 -8.13
N VAL A 209 -25.36 -2.11 -6.93
CA VAL A 209 -24.62 -0.86 -6.73
C VAL A 209 -23.49 -1.02 -5.74
N PHE A 210 -22.43 -0.24 -5.93
CA PHE A 210 -21.34 -0.15 -4.96
C PHE A 210 -20.90 1.31 -4.83
N ASP A 211 -20.39 1.68 -3.66
CA ASP A 211 -19.64 2.91 -3.49
C ASP A 211 -18.19 2.62 -3.08
N PHE A 212 -17.38 3.67 -3.10
CA PHE A 212 -16.05 3.61 -2.54
C PHE A 212 -15.63 5.03 -2.18
N GLY A 213 -15.70 5.36 -0.90
CA GLY A 213 -15.50 6.72 -0.40
C GLY A 213 -14.91 6.77 1.00
N PRO A 214 -14.57 7.99 1.47
CA PRO A 214 -14.18 8.20 2.85
C PRO A 214 -15.40 8.07 3.77
N VAL A 215 -15.18 7.48 4.93
CA VAL A 215 -16.16 7.40 6.04
C VAL A 215 -15.48 7.78 7.34
N PHE A 216 -16.29 8.15 8.32
CA PHE A 216 -15.84 8.79 9.55
C PHE A 216 -16.50 8.16 10.77
N ARG A 217 -15.69 7.80 11.77
CA ARG A 217 -16.17 7.32 13.07
C ARG A 217 -15.50 8.14 14.17
N ALA A 218 -16.29 8.76 15.05
CA ALA A 218 -15.79 9.56 16.17
C ALA A 218 -15.40 8.69 17.39
N GLU A 219 -14.85 7.51 17.11
CA GLU A 219 -14.34 6.57 18.11
C GLU A 219 -13.11 7.16 18.82
N LYS A 220 -13.10 7.06 20.15
CA LYS A 220 -12.01 7.55 21.01
C LYS A 220 -10.94 6.49 21.24
N SER A 221 -11.24 5.23 20.92
CA SER A 221 -10.34 4.09 21.08
C SER A 221 -9.09 4.23 20.20
N LYS A 222 -7.93 4.32 20.84
CA LYS A 222 -6.62 4.44 20.18
C LYS A 222 -5.93 3.08 20.07
N THR A 223 -6.54 2.16 19.34
CA THR A 223 -5.91 0.85 19.05
C THR A 223 -5.24 0.84 17.68
N ARG A 224 -4.43 -0.19 17.41
CA ARG A 224 -3.78 -0.42 16.11
C ARG A 224 -4.75 -0.66 14.93
N ARG A 225 -6.06 -0.82 15.19
CA ARG A 225 -7.08 -1.14 14.19
C ARG A 225 -8.02 0.03 13.88
N HIS A 226 -7.94 1.14 14.62
CA HIS A 226 -8.90 2.23 14.50
C HIS A 226 -8.28 3.46 13.83
N LEU A 227 -9.04 4.04 12.90
CA LEU A 227 -8.84 5.37 12.34
C LEU A 227 -10.16 6.11 12.43
N THR A 228 -10.12 7.43 12.65
CA THR A 228 -11.33 8.27 12.67
C THR A 228 -11.81 8.64 11.26
N GLU A 229 -10.93 8.55 10.28
CA GLU A 229 -11.21 8.67 8.84
C GLU A 229 -10.57 7.48 8.14
N PHE A 230 -11.37 6.74 7.37
CA PHE A 230 -10.90 5.62 6.58
C PHE A 230 -11.71 5.48 5.30
N TRP A 231 -11.25 4.62 4.39
CA TRP A 231 -11.93 4.40 3.13
C TRP A 231 -12.69 3.10 3.18
N MET A 232 -13.97 3.17 2.87
CA MET A 232 -14.89 2.04 2.88
C MET A 232 -15.40 1.80 1.46
N MET A 233 -15.56 0.54 1.14
CA MET A 233 -16.25 0.08 -0.07
C MET A 233 -17.49 -0.63 0.45
N ASP A 234 -18.67 -0.09 0.14
CA ASP A 234 -19.95 -0.71 0.42
C ASP A 234 -20.59 -1.19 -0.88
N ALA A 235 -21.34 -2.29 -0.83
CA ALA A 235 -22.05 -2.81 -1.99
C ALA A 235 -23.42 -3.34 -1.59
N GLU A 236 -24.41 -3.03 -2.42
CA GLU A 236 -25.79 -3.50 -2.27
C GLU A 236 -26.25 -4.26 -3.50
N TYR A 237 -26.88 -5.41 -3.27
CA TYR A 237 -27.38 -6.29 -4.31
C TYR A 237 -28.82 -6.72 -3.96
N PRO A 238 -29.84 -6.21 -4.66
CA PRO A 238 -31.22 -6.57 -4.39
C PRO A 238 -31.54 -8.03 -4.77
N PHE A 239 -32.47 -8.64 -4.02
CA PHE A 239 -32.96 -10.01 -4.23
C PHE A 239 -31.92 -11.12 -4.01
N VAL A 240 -30.94 -10.90 -3.13
CA VAL A 240 -29.99 -11.93 -2.68
C VAL A 240 -30.32 -12.43 -1.28
N THR A 241 -29.99 -13.69 -1.01
CA THR A 241 -30.01 -14.27 0.33
C THR A 241 -28.71 -13.97 1.08
N HIS A 242 -28.68 -14.26 2.39
CA HIS A 242 -27.48 -14.12 3.19
C HIS A 242 -26.33 -15.00 2.68
N ASP A 243 -26.61 -16.26 2.32
CA ASP A 243 -25.59 -17.18 1.80
C ASP A 243 -24.98 -16.69 0.47
N GLU A 244 -25.81 -16.17 -0.43
CA GLU A 244 -25.35 -15.57 -1.70
C GLU A 244 -24.52 -14.29 -1.46
N SER A 245 -24.86 -13.51 -0.41
CA SER A 245 -24.04 -12.36 0.01
C SER A 245 -22.67 -12.80 0.52
N LEU A 246 -22.59 -13.87 1.32
CA LEU A 246 -21.32 -14.45 1.78
C LEU A 246 -20.48 -14.97 0.61
N ASP A 247 -21.10 -15.61 -0.38
CA ASP A 247 -20.42 -16.05 -1.62
C ASP A 247 -19.82 -14.85 -2.37
N LEU A 248 -20.55 -13.74 -2.47
CA LEU A 248 -20.07 -12.51 -3.11
C LEU A 248 -18.90 -11.88 -2.33
N GLN A 249 -19.00 -11.80 -1.01
CA GLN A 249 -17.94 -11.26 -0.14
C GLN A 249 -16.65 -12.09 -0.26
N GLU A 250 -16.76 -13.41 -0.24
CA GLU A 250 -15.63 -14.32 -0.45
C GLU A 250 -15.01 -14.11 -1.84
N ALA A 251 -15.83 -14.07 -2.89
CA ALA A 251 -15.35 -13.83 -4.26
C ALA A 251 -14.65 -12.47 -4.39
N TYR A 252 -15.17 -11.44 -3.72
CA TYR A 252 -14.58 -10.11 -3.70
C TYR A 252 -13.22 -10.09 -3.03
N VAL A 253 -13.10 -10.61 -1.80
CA VAL A 253 -11.82 -10.66 -1.08
C VAL A 253 -10.77 -11.45 -1.89
N LYS A 254 -11.16 -12.58 -2.48
CA LYS A 254 -10.29 -13.35 -3.37
C LYS A 254 -9.84 -12.54 -4.58
N ALA A 255 -10.74 -11.77 -5.19
CA ALA A 255 -10.40 -10.89 -6.31
C ALA A 255 -9.42 -9.78 -5.91
N LEU A 256 -9.53 -9.22 -4.69
CA LEU A 256 -8.56 -8.25 -4.18
C LEU A 256 -7.17 -8.86 -4.01
N ILE A 257 -7.08 -10.05 -3.40
CA ILE A 257 -5.81 -10.77 -3.22
C ILE A 257 -5.19 -11.09 -4.58
N GLN A 258 -5.97 -11.62 -5.51
CA GLN A 258 -5.53 -11.91 -6.87
C GLN A 258 -5.05 -10.65 -7.58
N GLY A 259 -5.80 -9.55 -7.50
CA GLY A 259 -5.41 -8.27 -8.10
C GLY A 259 -4.10 -7.71 -7.53
N VAL A 260 -3.83 -7.92 -6.25
CA VAL A 260 -2.54 -7.56 -5.64
C VAL A 260 -1.40 -8.46 -6.15
N LEU A 261 -1.61 -9.78 -6.23
CA LEU A 261 -0.64 -10.72 -6.78
C LEU A 261 -0.26 -10.38 -8.24
N ASP A 262 -1.26 -10.00 -9.05
CA ASP A 262 -1.06 -9.70 -10.47
C ASP A 262 -0.42 -8.33 -10.71
N ARG A 263 -0.81 -7.32 -9.93
CA ARG A 263 -0.47 -5.92 -10.21
C ARG A 263 0.71 -5.39 -9.39
N ALA A 264 0.97 -5.97 -8.23
CA ALA A 264 1.97 -5.45 -7.28
C ALA A 264 2.93 -6.53 -6.73
N PRO A 265 3.44 -7.48 -7.54
CA PRO A 265 4.32 -8.55 -7.05
C PRO A 265 5.62 -8.03 -6.43
N HIS A 266 6.21 -6.98 -7.01
CA HIS A 266 7.41 -6.35 -6.44
C HIS A 266 7.15 -5.69 -5.08
N ALA A 267 5.96 -5.10 -4.89
CA ALA A 267 5.60 -4.50 -3.61
C ALA A 267 5.40 -5.58 -2.52
N LEU A 268 4.84 -6.74 -2.87
CA LEU A 268 4.75 -7.89 -1.96
C LEU A 268 6.14 -8.39 -1.53
N GLU A 269 7.09 -8.47 -2.48
CA GLU A 269 8.48 -8.83 -2.18
C GLU A 269 9.15 -7.84 -1.23
N VAL A 270 8.97 -6.53 -1.48
CA VAL A 270 9.50 -5.46 -0.61
C VAL A 270 8.92 -5.52 0.80
N LEU A 271 7.67 -5.95 0.94
CA LEU A 271 6.99 -6.13 2.22
C LEU A 271 7.21 -7.52 2.82
N GLU A 272 8.01 -8.37 2.19
CA GLU A 272 8.37 -9.71 2.65
C GLU A 272 7.13 -10.58 2.92
N ARG A 273 6.14 -10.51 2.01
CA ARG A 273 4.89 -11.27 2.13
C ARG A 273 4.99 -12.63 1.47
N ASP A 274 4.41 -13.63 2.13
CA ASP A 274 4.28 -14.99 1.62
C ASP A 274 3.23 -15.02 0.50
N THR A 275 3.70 -15.06 -0.74
CA THR A 275 2.80 -15.09 -1.90
C THR A 275 2.12 -16.44 -2.09
N ASP A 276 2.69 -17.53 -1.55
CA ASP A 276 2.09 -18.85 -1.69
C ASP A 276 0.92 -19.01 -0.73
N LEU A 277 1.02 -18.43 0.47
CA LEU A 277 -0.12 -18.29 1.37
C LEU A 277 -1.25 -17.45 0.76
N LEU A 278 -0.93 -16.32 0.12
CA LEU A 278 -1.94 -15.52 -0.59
C LEU A 278 -2.62 -16.29 -1.73
N LYS A 279 -1.87 -17.08 -2.52
CA LYS A 279 -2.44 -17.94 -3.56
C LYS A 279 -3.34 -19.04 -2.98
N LYS A 280 -2.97 -19.57 -1.81
CA LYS A 280 -3.81 -20.52 -1.06
C LYS A 280 -5.15 -19.88 -0.71
N TYR A 281 -5.17 -18.67 -0.16
CA TYR A 281 -6.40 -17.93 0.15
C TYR A 281 -7.30 -17.67 -1.08
N VAL A 282 -6.72 -17.53 -2.27
CA VAL A 282 -7.51 -17.39 -3.51
C VAL A 282 -8.18 -18.71 -3.91
N THR A 283 -7.53 -19.85 -3.67
CA THR A 283 -7.93 -21.15 -4.23
C THR A 283 -8.80 -22.00 -3.29
N GLU A 284 -8.69 -21.78 -1.98
CA GLU A 284 -9.47 -22.54 -0.98
C GLU A 284 -10.75 -21.78 -0.60
N PRO A 285 -11.87 -22.49 -0.33
CA PRO A 285 -13.09 -21.87 0.18
C PRO A 285 -12.86 -21.28 1.57
N PHE A 286 -13.47 -20.14 1.87
CA PHE A 286 -13.37 -19.56 3.22
C PHE A 286 -14.14 -20.40 4.23
N LYS A 287 -13.58 -20.52 5.44
CA LYS A 287 -14.25 -21.21 6.53
C LYS A 287 -15.49 -20.42 6.94
N ARG A 288 -16.66 -21.07 6.90
CA ARG A 288 -17.89 -20.58 7.51
C ARG A 288 -18.13 -21.32 8.81
N ILE A 289 -18.47 -20.58 9.85
CA ILE A 289 -18.78 -21.08 11.17
C ILE A 289 -19.82 -20.14 11.79
N SER A 290 -20.80 -20.70 12.49
CA SER A 290 -21.84 -19.91 13.15
C SER A 290 -21.31 -19.28 14.44
N TYR A 291 -21.98 -18.22 14.90
CA TYR A 291 -21.68 -17.58 16.18
C TYR A 291 -21.66 -18.59 17.34
N ASP A 292 -22.68 -19.45 17.43
CA ASP A 292 -22.80 -20.43 18.53
C ASP A 292 -21.64 -21.43 18.53
N GLU A 293 -21.23 -21.89 17.34
CA GLU A 293 -20.08 -22.80 17.20
C GLU A 293 -18.76 -22.10 17.59
N VAL A 294 -18.61 -20.80 17.30
CA VAL A 294 -17.42 -20.03 17.72
C VAL A 294 -17.40 -19.84 19.25
N ILE A 295 -18.54 -19.58 19.88
CA ILE A 295 -18.63 -19.48 21.34
C ILE A 295 -18.26 -20.82 21.98
N ASP A 296 -18.83 -21.93 21.50
CA ASP A 296 -18.50 -23.26 22.00
C ASP A 296 -16.99 -23.55 21.86
N LEU A 297 -16.39 -23.18 20.73
CA LEU A 297 -14.97 -23.34 20.48
C LEU A 297 -14.12 -22.50 21.46
N LEU A 298 -14.48 -21.23 21.67
CA LEU A 298 -13.77 -20.35 22.61
C LEU A 298 -13.87 -20.87 24.05
N GLN A 299 -15.04 -21.35 24.47
CA GLN A 299 -15.25 -21.91 25.80
C GLN A 299 -14.51 -23.25 26.00
N GLU A 300 -14.42 -24.09 24.95
CA GLU A 300 -13.66 -25.35 24.99
C GLU A 300 -12.16 -25.09 25.22
N HIS A 301 -11.62 -24.04 24.62
CA HIS A 301 -10.20 -23.70 24.64
C HIS A 301 -9.81 -22.63 25.68
N GLU A 302 -10.74 -22.10 26.47
CA GLU A 302 -10.48 -20.98 27.40
C GLU A 302 -9.44 -21.31 28.50
N ASN A 303 -9.23 -22.60 28.78
CA ASN A 303 -8.29 -23.08 29.79
C ASN A 303 -6.94 -23.50 29.20
N ASP A 304 -6.73 -23.36 27.88
CA ASP A 304 -5.46 -23.65 27.24
C ASP A 304 -4.41 -22.59 27.62
N GLU A 305 -3.15 -23.00 27.78
CA GLU A 305 -2.06 -22.08 28.16
C GLU A 305 -1.85 -20.93 27.15
N GLU A 306 -2.26 -21.13 25.90
CA GLU A 306 -2.12 -20.16 24.79
C GLU A 306 -3.38 -19.29 24.59
N ALA A 307 -4.44 -19.48 25.38
CA ALA A 307 -5.66 -18.69 25.29
C ALA A 307 -5.45 -17.30 25.94
N GLU A 308 -5.16 -16.30 25.10
CA GLU A 308 -5.01 -14.90 25.54
C GLU A 308 -6.33 -14.10 25.44
N TYR A 309 -7.44 -14.64 25.95
CA TYR A 309 -8.75 -13.96 25.97
C TYR A 309 -9.54 -14.26 27.26
N GLU A 310 -10.53 -13.42 27.57
CA GLU A 310 -11.38 -13.59 28.76
C GLU A 310 -12.56 -14.52 28.45
N HIS A 311 -13.19 -15.07 29.49
CA HIS A 311 -14.40 -15.87 29.30
C HIS A 311 -15.49 -15.07 28.56
N ILE A 312 -16.17 -15.72 27.62
CA ILE A 312 -17.22 -15.12 26.80
C ILE A 312 -18.53 -15.91 26.94
N GLU A 313 -19.64 -15.20 27.12
CA GLU A 313 -20.97 -15.80 27.24
C GLU A 313 -21.73 -15.70 25.91
N ARG A 314 -22.70 -16.59 25.70
CA ARG A 314 -23.59 -16.49 24.54
C ARG A 314 -24.39 -15.18 24.60
N GLY A 315 -24.33 -14.41 23.52
CA GLY A 315 -24.90 -13.08 23.39
C GLY A 315 -23.89 -11.95 23.47
N ASP A 316 -22.66 -12.23 23.92
CA ASP A 316 -21.58 -11.25 23.96
C ASP A 316 -20.96 -11.03 22.57
N ASP A 317 -20.40 -9.85 22.36
CA ASP A 317 -19.63 -9.49 21.17
C ASP A 317 -18.17 -9.99 21.28
N PHE A 318 -17.56 -10.30 20.14
CA PHE A 318 -16.18 -10.75 20.10
C PHE A 318 -15.21 -9.57 20.24
N GLY A 319 -14.70 -9.37 21.47
CA GLY A 319 -13.56 -8.47 21.68
C GLY A 319 -12.32 -8.85 20.85
N SER A 320 -11.42 -7.89 20.62
CA SER A 320 -10.20 -8.10 19.81
C SER A 320 -9.33 -9.30 20.18
N PRO A 321 -9.18 -9.70 21.46
CA PRO A 321 -8.47 -10.91 21.83
C PRO A 321 -9.15 -12.19 21.31
N HIS A 322 -10.47 -12.29 21.43
CA HIS A 322 -11.27 -13.41 20.88
C HIS A 322 -11.07 -13.51 19.35
N GLU A 323 -11.23 -12.40 18.62
CA GLU A 323 -11.05 -12.37 17.17
C GLU A 323 -9.65 -12.82 16.74
N THR A 324 -8.62 -12.39 17.50
CA THR A 324 -7.22 -12.75 17.22
C THR A 324 -7.02 -14.26 17.41
N TRP A 325 -7.57 -14.82 18.48
CA TRP A 325 -7.49 -16.26 18.73
C TRP A 325 -8.24 -17.05 17.65
N ILE A 326 -9.47 -16.65 17.29
CA ILE A 326 -10.27 -17.30 16.23
C ILE A 326 -9.50 -17.30 14.90
N SER A 327 -8.91 -16.15 14.54
CA SER A 327 -8.11 -16.02 13.32
C SER A 327 -6.89 -16.96 13.32
N ASN A 328 -6.20 -17.08 14.46
CA ASN A 328 -5.05 -17.97 14.58
C ASN A 328 -5.46 -19.45 14.55
N TYR A 329 -6.57 -19.80 15.19
CA TYR A 329 -7.08 -21.18 15.25
C TYR A 329 -7.35 -21.75 13.85
N PHE A 330 -7.96 -20.96 12.96
CA PHE A 330 -8.22 -21.38 11.58
C PHE A 330 -7.00 -21.23 10.64
N GLY A 331 -5.86 -20.75 11.15
CA GLY A 331 -4.61 -20.67 10.39
C GLY A 331 -4.59 -19.56 9.34
N VAL A 332 -4.92 -18.33 9.74
CA VAL A 332 -4.63 -17.11 8.97
C VAL A 332 -3.18 -16.64 9.14
#